data_AF-A0A510Y4G4-F1
#
_entry.id   AF-A0A510Y4G4-F1
#
_cell.length_a   1.000
_cell.length_b   1.000
_cell.length_c   1.000
_cell.angle_alpha   90.00
_cell.angle_beta   90.00
_cell.angle_gamma   90.00
#
_symmetry.space_group_name_H-M   'P 1'
#
loop_
_entity.id
_entity.type
_entity.pdbx_description
1 polymer ?
#
loop_
_entity_poly.entity_id
_entity_poly.type
_entity_poly.pdbx_seq_one_letter_code
_entity_poly.pdbx_strand_id
1 'polypeptide(L)'
;MIQPVFLMLAVINWLISYVIGVRKKVHLLSGFRQEKVVDKGKLARIVGIYAFAVGTLMFYMSIRWVEASEELITIGAFTMAIGYIVLAIYVQLTMVER
;
A
#
# COMPACT_ATOMS: atom_id res chain seq x y z
N MET A 1 3.20 -3.60 24.88
CA MET A 1 4.18 -2.64 24.30
C MET A 1 3.97 -2.62 22.79
N ILE A 2 4.22 -1.54 22.06
CA ILE A 2 3.88 -1.41 20.63
C ILE A 2 5.17 -1.23 19.84
N GLN A 3 5.31 -1.92 18.71
CA GLN A 3 6.43 -1.70 17.78
C GLN A 3 6.22 -0.39 16.99
N PRO A 4 7.04 0.65 17.23
CA PRO A 4 6.77 2.00 16.72
C PRO A 4 6.90 2.08 15.19
N VAL A 5 7.83 1.33 14.60
CA VAL A 5 8.05 1.31 13.13
C VAL A 5 6.81 0.79 12.40
N PHE A 6 6.25 -0.34 12.85
CA PHE A 6 5.03 -0.89 12.26
C PHE A 6 3.82 0.01 12.47
N LEU A 7 3.70 0.66 13.63
CA LEU A 7 2.65 1.64 13.86
C LEU A 7 2.76 2.83 12.89
N MET A 8 3.96 3.36 12.68
CA MET A 8 4.20 4.45 11.74
C MET A 8 3.86 4.03 10.30
N LEU A 9 4.29 2.84 9.87
CA LEU A 9 3.95 2.30 8.55
C LEU A 9 2.44 2.08 8.39
N ALA A 10 1.75 1.64 9.43
CA ALA A 10 0.29 1.49 9.43
C ALA A 10 -0.41 2.82 9.15
N VAL A 11 -0.03 3.86 9.91
CA VAL A 11 -0.60 5.21 9.76
C VAL A 11 -0.33 5.78 8.37
N ILE A 12 0.90 5.66 7.86
CA ILE A 12 1.24 6.11 6.50
C ILE A 12 0.36 5.41 5.46
N ASN A 13 0.20 4.08 5.57
CA ASN A 13 -0.63 3.32 4.63
C ASN A 13 -2.11 3.68 4.71
N TRP A 14 -2.66 3.95 5.90
CA TRP A 14 -4.02 4.45 6.04
C TRP A 14 -4.20 5.86 5.45
N LEU A 15 -3.21 6.74 5.62
CA LEU A 15 -3.22 8.06 4.97
C LEU A 15 -3.21 7.92 3.45
N ILE A 16 -2.35 7.05 2.90
CA ILE A 16 -2.32 6.74 1.47
C ILE A 16 -3.69 6.19 1.02
N SER A 17 -4.26 5.24 1.76
CA SER A 17 -5.57 4.67 1.45
C SER A 17 -6.67 5.73 1.42
N TYR A 18 -6.70 6.64 2.38
CA TYR A 18 -7.67 7.73 2.43
C TYR A 18 -7.50 8.69 1.26
N VAL A 19 -6.26 9.15 1.01
CA VAL A 19 -5.97 10.14 -0.03
C VAL A 19 -6.21 9.56 -1.43
N ILE A 20 -5.83 8.32 -1.67
CA ILE A 20 -5.90 7.69 -2.99
C ILE A 20 -7.24 6.99 -3.18
N GLY A 21 -7.65 6.14 -2.25
CA GLY A 21 -8.90 5.36 -2.34
C GLY A 21 -10.17 6.18 -2.15
N VAL A 22 -10.20 7.05 -1.14
CA VAL A 22 -11.40 7.83 -0.81
C VAL A 22 -11.43 9.16 -1.55
N ARG A 23 -10.35 9.94 -1.47
CA ARG A 23 -10.26 11.27 -2.11
C ARG A 23 -9.91 11.19 -3.61
N LYS A 24 -9.66 9.99 -4.14
CA LYS A 24 -9.35 9.72 -5.56
C LYS A 24 -8.20 10.59 -6.11
N LYS A 25 -7.24 10.99 -5.27
CA LYS A 25 -6.06 11.75 -5.69
C LYS A 25 -5.02 10.85 -6.37
N VAL A 26 -5.39 10.35 -7.54
CA VAL A 26 -4.54 9.44 -8.34
C VAL A 26 -3.25 10.10 -8.82
N HIS A 27 -3.16 11.44 -8.83
CA HIS A 27 -1.96 12.16 -9.24
C HIS A 27 -0.70 11.75 -8.44
N LEU A 28 -0.85 11.22 -7.22
CA LEU A 28 0.23 10.68 -6.39
C LEU A 28 0.76 9.30 -6.86
N LEU A 29 0.04 8.65 -7.78
CA LEU A 29 0.38 7.34 -8.35
C LEU A 29 1.17 7.50 -9.67
N SER A 30 2.12 8.42 -9.74
CA SER A 30 2.96 8.62 -10.93
C SER A 30 3.65 7.32 -11.38
N GLY A 31 4.05 6.46 -10.43
CA GLY A 31 4.64 5.14 -10.70
C GLY A 31 3.70 4.13 -11.39
N PHE A 32 2.38 4.36 -11.39
CA PHE A 32 1.40 3.47 -12.01
C PHE A 32 1.09 3.81 -13.48
N ARG A 33 1.83 4.77 -14.08
CA ARG A 33 1.53 5.31 -15.43
C ARG A 33 0.05 5.68 -15.58
N GLN A 34 -0.49 6.35 -14.56
CA GLN A 34 -1.90 6.75 -14.46
C GLN A 34 -2.45 7.51 -15.69
N GLU A 35 -1.58 8.14 -16.48
CA GLU A 35 -1.93 8.86 -17.71
C GLU A 35 -2.52 7.93 -18.78
N LYS A 36 -2.06 6.67 -18.81
CA LYS A 36 -2.52 5.66 -19.76
C LYS A 36 -3.60 4.74 -19.19
N VAL A 37 -4.01 4.97 -17.94
CA VAL A 37 -5.02 4.15 -17.28
C VAL A 37 -6.40 4.72 -17.60
N VAL A 38 -7.22 3.89 -18.25
CA VAL A 38 -8.56 4.25 -18.71
C VAL A 38 -9.49 4.58 -17.53
N ASP A 39 -9.51 3.69 -16.54
CA ASP A 39 -10.35 3.85 -15.34
C ASP A 39 -9.52 4.22 -14.11
N LYS A 40 -9.33 5.54 -13.95
CA LYS A 40 -8.66 6.13 -12.78
C LYS A 40 -9.44 5.88 -11.47
N GLY A 41 -10.76 5.70 -11.54
CA GLY A 41 -11.59 5.39 -10.38
C GLY A 41 -11.33 3.99 -9.83
N LYS A 42 -11.24 3.01 -10.73
CA LYS A 42 -10.85 1.64 -10.40
C LYS A 42 -9.40 1.58 -9.90
N LEU A 43 -8.48 2.36 -10.48
CA LEU A 43 -7.09 2.45 -10.02
C LEU A 43 -7.01 2.95 -8.57
N ALA A 44 -7.66 4.08 -8.30
CA ALA A 44 -7.77 4.64 -6.96
C ALA A 44 -8.30 3.62 -5.95
N ARG A 45 -9.38 2.90 -6.31
CA ARG A 45 -10.00 1.90 -5.45
C ARG A 45 -9.07 0.72 -5.15
N ILE A 46 -8.41 0.17 -6.16
CA ILE A 46 -7.51 -0.99 -6.00
C ILE A 46 -6.32 -0.61 -5.12
N VAL A 47 -5.63 0.50 -5.42
CA VAL A 47 -4.48 0.94 -4.62
C VAL A 47 -4.89 1.34 -3.21
N GLY A 48 -6.05 2.00 -3.07
CA GLY A 48 -6.59 2.37 -1.78
C GLY A 48 -6.94 1.18 -0.89
N ILE A 49 -7.57 0.14 -1.46
CA ILE A 49 -7.89 -1.11 -0.73
C ILE A 49 -6.60 -1.82 -0.32
N TYR A 50 -5.63 -1.92 -1.23
CA TYR A 50 -4.35 -2.54 -0.93
C TYR A 50 -3.63 -1.81 0.21
N ALA A 51 -3.51 -0.48 0.13
CA ALA A 51 -2.94 0.34 1.19
C ALA A 51 -3.68 0.19 2.52
N PHE A 52 -5.01 0.11 2.50
CA PHE A 52 -5.80 -0.12 3.72
C PHE A 52 -5.49 -1.48 4.36
N ALA A 53 -5.45 -2.54 3.55
CA ALA A 53 -5.17 -3.89 4.02
C ALA A 53 -3.76 -3.99 4.61
N VAL A 54 -2.76 -3.44 3.91
CA VAL A 54 -1.36 -3.35 4.36
C VAL A 54 -1.26 -2.59 5.67
N GLY A 55 -1.91 -1.42 5.78
CA GLY A 55 -1.90 -0.62 7.00
C GLY A 55 -2.53 -1.34 8.18
N THR A 56 -3.64 -2.05 7.95
CA THR A 56 -4.34 -2.83 8.97
C THR A 56 -3.51 -4.02 9.46
N LEU A 57 -2.83 -4.71 8.55
CA LEU A 57 -1.89 -5.79 8.90
C LEU A 57 -0.71 -5.26 9.71
N MET A 58 -0.13 -4.11 9.34
CA MET A 58 0.95 -3.49 10.12
C MET A 58 0.50 -3.09 11.51
N PHE A 59 -0.69 -2.52 11.64
CA PHE A 59 -1.24 -2.18 12.94
C PHE A 59 -1.37 -3.42 13.83
N TYR A 60 -1.90 -4.52 13.29
CA TYR A 60 -2.01 -5.78 14.01
C TYR A 60 -0.64 -6.34 14.42
N MET A 61 0.34 -6.32 13.51
CA MET A 61 1.72 -6.74 13.81
C MET A 61 2.36 -5.85 14.87
N SER A 62 2.09 -4.54 14.85
CA SER A 62 2.66 -3.60 15.83
C SER A 62 2.28 -3.93 17.28
N ILE A 63 1.11 -4.54 17.49
CA ILE A 63 0.59 -4.89 18.81
C ILE A 63 1.06 -6.30 19.22
N ARG A 64 1.10 -7.23 18.27
CA ARG A 64 1.35 -8.66 18.54
C ARG A 64 2.82 -9.03 18.58
N TRP A 65 3.66 -8.32 17.84
CA TRP A 65 5.06 -8.71 17.58
C TRP A 65 6.03 -7.77 18.30
N VAL A 66 5.82 -7.62 19.61
CA VAL A 66 6.58 -6.73 20.49
C VAL A 66 8.06 -7.10 20.59
N GLU A 67 8.41 -8.37 20.40
CA GLU A 67 9.78 -8.86 20.48
C GLU A 67 10.29 -9.36 19.12
N ALA A 68 9.68 -8.91 18.03
CA ALA A 68 10.17 -9.27 16.70
C ALA A 68 11.63 -8.85 16.53
N SER A 69 12.46 -9.77 16.05
CA SER A 69 13.80 -9.44 15.60
C SER A 69 13.76 -8.42 14.47
N GLU A 70 14.81 -7.62 14.34
CA GLU A 70 14.98 -6.66 13.24
C GLU A 70 14.84 -7.34 11.86
N GLU A 71 15.22 -8.61 11.77
CA GLU A 71 15.08 -9.45 10.58
C GLU A 71 13.61 -9.65 10.18
N LEU A 72 12.73 -9.97 11.14
CA LEU A 72 11.30 -10.14 10.88
C LEU A 72 10.62 -8.83 10.49
N ILE A 73 11.04 -7.72 11.10
CA ILE A 73 10.59 -6.36 10.73
C ILE A 73 10.96 -6.06 9.29
N THR A 74 12.21 -6.37 8.91
CA THR A 74 12.74 -6.17 7.56
C THR A 74 11.98 -7.02 6.54
N ILE A 75 11.81 -8.32 6.78
CA ILE A 75 11.07 -9.24 5.90
C ILE A 75 9.63 -8.76 5.67
N GLY A 76 8.96 -8.31 6.75
CA GLY A 76 7.61 -7.76 6.67
C GLY A 76 7.53 -6.53 5.77
N ALA A 77 8.44 -5.57 5.98
CA ALA A 77 8.52 -4.36 5.16
C ALA A 77 8.84 -4.66 3.68
N PHE A 78 9.78 -5.58 3.41
CA PHE A 78 10.13 -5.99 2.05
C PHE A 78 8.96 -6.65 1.32
N THR A 79 8.23 -7.54 2.00
CA THR A 79 7.06 -8.22 1.41
C THR A 79 5.98 -7.22 1.01
N MET A 80 5.81 -6.14 1.79
CA MET A 80 4.90 -5.04 1.46
C MET A 80 5.35 -4.26 0.22
N ALA A 81 6.64 -3.91 0.15
CA ALA A 81 7.19 -3.22 -1.01
C ALA A 81 6.99 -4.05 -2.30
N ILE A 82 7.21 -5.37 -2.22
CA ILE A 82 6.98 -6.29 -3.34
C ILE A 82 5.50 -6.26 -3.76
N GLY A 83 4.56 -6.27 -2.82
CA GLY A 83 3.15 -6.25 -3.19
C GLY A 83 2.72 -4.95 -3.88
N TYR A 84 3.31 -3.79 -3.54
CA TYR A 84 3.12 -2.56 -4.31
C TYR A 84 3.67 -2.65 -5.73
N ILE A 85 4.83 -3.29 -5.92
CA ILE A 85 5.42 -3.52 -7.25
C ILE A 85 4.52 -4.43 -8.08
N VAL A 86 4.05 -5.55 -7.50
CA VAL A 86 3.13 -6.49 -8.16
C VAL A 86 1.83 -5.77 -8.55
N LEU A 87 1.31 -4.91 -7.68
CA LEU A 87 0.12 -4.12 -7.98
C LEU A 87 0.36 -3.15 -9.15
N ALA A 88 1.54 -2.52 -9.20
CA ALA A 88 1.91 -1.64 -10.30
C ALA A 88 2.00 -2.40 -11.63
N ILE A 89 2.58 -3.60 -11.62
CA ILE A 89 2.64 -4.48 -12.80
C ILE A 89 1.22 -4.91 -13.22
N TYR A 90 0.38 -5.34 -12.27
CA TYR A 90 -1.01 -5.73 -12.54
C TYR A 90 -1.79 -4.60 -13.22
N VAL A 91 -1.72 -3.38 -12.67
CA VAL A 91 -2.37 -2.19 -13.25
C VAL A 91 -1.86 -1.94 -14.68
N GLN A 92 -0.55 -2.04 -14.90
CA GLN A 92 0.03 -1.82 -16.23
C GLN A 92 -0.41 -2.88 -17.25
N LEU A 93 -0.60 -4.13 -16.83
CA LEU A 93 -1.00 -5.21 -17.74
C LEU A 93 -2.50 -5.23 -18.03
N THR A 94 -3.33 -4.76 -17.10
CA THR A 94 -4.79 -4.96 -17.15
C THR A 94 -5.61 -3.68 -17.28
N MET A 95 -5.04 -2.52 -16.96
CA MET A 95 -5.78 -1.25 -16.89
C MET A 95 -5.24 -0.16 -17.82
N VAL A 96 -4.10 -0.41 -18.46
CA VAL A 96 -3.53 0.50 -19.46
C VAL A 96 -4.08 0.15 -20.84
N GLU A 97 -4.51 1.17 -21.57
CA GLU A 97 -4.87 1.04 -22.99
C GLU A 97 -3.62 0.64 -23.79
N ARG A 98 -3.75 -0.41 -24.61
CA ARG A 98 -2.69 -0.90 -25.50
C ARG A 98 -2.62 -0.07 -26.77
#